data_AF-X0LUJ7-F1
#
_entry.id   AF-X0LUJ7-F1
#
_cell.length_a   1.000
_cell.length_b   1.000
_cell.length_c   1.000
_cell.angle_alpha   90.00
_cell.angle_beta   90.00
_cell.angle_gamma   90.00
#
_symmetry.space_group_name_H-M   'P 1'
#
loop_
_entity.id
_entity.type
_entity.pdbx_description
1 polymer ?
#
loop_
_entity_poly.entity_id
_entity_poly.type
_entity_poly.pdbx_seq_one_letter_code
_entity_poly.pdbx_strand_id
1 'polypeptide(L)'
;MMHSGAKYIGGHSDMLCGILSLRPDIEATENWIDKLRGERVFLGSVMASLEGWLGMWSVRTLELRMERQARSAGSLINRLPTSAKEPGPVGEVVAQVRHASLQPKTKGESSWLRKQIPNGYSGAFALAIKDERLARRLPSRLHLFHHATNRGGVESLIGSEHRSLFAKGKCWS
;
A
#
# COMPACT_ATOMS: atom_id res chain seq x y z
N MET A 1 13.15 -10.73 -2.85
CA MET A 1 12.07 -9.73 -2.67
C MET A 1 10.76 -10.47 -2.50
N MET A 2 9.94 -10.09 -1.52
CA MET A 2 8.66 -10.74 -1.22
C MET A 2 7.52 -9.75 -1.40
N HIS A 3 6.45 -10.17 -2.05
CA HIS A 3 5.23 -9.39 -2.24
C HIS A 3 3.99 -10.19 -1.87
N SER A 4 2.99 -9.49 -1.33
CA SER A 4 1.62 -9.99 -1.34
C SER A 4 1.03 -9.67 -2.72
N GLY A 5 0.82 -10.70 -3.52
CA GLY A 5 0.19 -10.57 -4.83
C GLY A 5 -1.28 -10.15 -4.74
N ALA A 6 -1.92 -10.35 -3.59
CA ALA A 6 -3.30 -9.92 -3.32
C ALA A 6 -3.52 -8.40 -3.22
N LYS A 7 -2.43 -7.61 -3.26
CA LYS A 7 -2.47 -6.14 -3.17
C LYS A 7 -2.38 -5.54 -4.57
N TYR A 8 -1.46 -4.59 -4.78
CA TYR A 8 -1.30 -3.88 -6.04
C TYR A 8 -1.04 -4.78 -7.25
N ILE A 9 -0.33 -5.90 -7.08
CA ILE A 9 -0.01 -6.81 -8.18
C ILE A 9 -1.28 -7.45 -8.74
N GLY A 10 -2.16 -7.96 -7.88
CA GLY A 10 -3.47 -8.51 -8.23
C GLY A 10 -4.52 -7.46 -8.55
N GLY A 11 -4.49 -6.31 -7.87
CA GLY A 11 -5.13 -5.06 -8.29
C GLY A 11 -6.65 -5.03 -8.40
N HIS A 12 -7.34 -6.17 -8.35
CA HIS A 12 -8.77 -6.31 -8.64
C HIS A 12 -9.54 -6.99 -7.51
N SER A 13 -8.90 -7.15 -6.34
CA SER A 13 -9.52 -7.68 -5.12
C SER A 13 -10.07 -9.11 -5.24
N ASP A 14 -9.62 -9.87 -6.25
CA ASP A 14 -10.13 -11.19 -6.66
C ASP A 14 -9.09 -12.31 -6.63
N MET A 15 -7.84 -12.01 -6.27
CA MET A 15 -6.73 -12.97 -6.22
C MET A 15 -6.04 -12.93 -4.85
N LEU A 16 -5.79 -14.11 -4.27
CA LEU A 16 -4.97 -14.28 -3.08
C LEU A 16 -3.70 -15.05 -3.42
N CYS A 17 -2.55 -14.38 -3.45
CA CYS A 17 -1.28 -15.07 -3.65
C CYS A 17 -0.09 -14.36 -3.00
N GLY A 18 0.99 -15.11 -2.80
CA GLY A 18 2.31 -14.62 -2.41
C GLY A 18 3.29 -14.75 -3.57
N ILE A 19 4.17 -13.77 -3.73
CA ILE A 19 5.19 -13.74 -4.78
C ILE A 19 6.55 -13.59 -4.11
N LEU A 20 7.47 -14.47 -4.46
CA LEU A 20 8.86 -14.43 -4.04
C LEU A 20 9.74 -14.38 -5.29
N SER A 21 10.58 -13.36 -5.37
CA SER A 21 11.52 -13.16 -6.47
C SER A 21 12.95 -13.19 -5.92
N LEU A 22 13.78 -14.03 -6.51
CA LEU A 22 15.19 -14.18 -6.18
C LEU A 22 16.04 -13.45 -7.21
N ARG A 23 17.21 -12.97 -6.79
CA ARG A 23 18.18 -12.43 -7.74
C ARG A 23 18.93 -13.59 -8.41
N PRO A 24 19.26 -13.49 -9.71
CA PRO A 24 19.92 -14.58 -10.43
C PRO A 24 21.28 -15.00 -9.85
N ASP A 25 22.04 -14.06 -9.27
CA ASP A 25 23.34 -14.31 -8.64
C ASP A 25 23.24 -15.19 -7.39
N ILE A 26 22.23 -14.92 -6.56
CA ILE A 26 21.95 -15.71 -5.34
C ILE A 26 21.48 -17.10 -5.73
N GLU A 27 20.62 -17.19 -6.74
CA GLU A 27 20.11 -18.47 -7.22
C GLU A 27 21.24 -19.36 -7.76
N ALA A 28 22.13 -18.80 -8.58
CA ALA A 28 23.27 -19.53 -9.15
C ALA A 28 24.23 -20.08 -8.10
N THR A 29 24.34 -19.44 -6.94
CA THR A 29 25.30 -19.79 -5.89
C THR A 29 24.72 -20.79 -4.89
N GLU A 30 23.44 -20.65 -4.52
CA GLU A 30 22.86 -21.35 -3.38
C GLU A 30 21.69 -22.29 -3.72
N ASN A 31 21.28 -22.32 -5.00
CA ASN A 31 20.18 -23.12 -5.53
C ASN A 31 18.89 -23.01 -4.69
N TRP A 32 18.44 -21.77 -4.49
CA TRP A 32 17.29 -21.48 -3.63
C TRP A 32 15.96 -21.92 -4.25
N ILE A 33 15.81 -21.85 -5.57
CA ILE A 33 14.56 -22.25 -6.23
C ILE A 33 14.25 -23.71 -5.95
N ASP A 34 15.24 -24.62 -6.00
CA ASP A 34 15.01 -26.03 -5.72
C ASP A 34 14.62 -26.28 -4.26
N LYS A 35 15.27 -25.59 -3.31
CA LYS A 35 14.91 -25.63 -1.88
C LYS A 35 13.47 -25.16 -1.66
N LEU A 36 13.10 -24.01 -2.23
CA LEU A 36 11.76 -23.42 -2.11
C LEU A 36 10.69 -24.27 -2.80
N ARG A 37 11.02 -24.91 -3.93
CA ARG A 37 10.13 -25.89 -4.59
C ARG A 37 9.94 -27.11 -3.70
N GLY A 38 11.00 -27.62 -3.08
CA GLY A 38 10.94 -28.69 -2.10
C GLY A 38 9.97 -28.35 -0.96
N GLU A 39 10.17 -27.21 -0.30
CA GLU A 39 9.26 -26.73 0.75
C GLU A 39 7.82 -26.58 0.25
N ARG A 40 7.61 -26.03 -0.96
CA ARG A 40 6.27 -25.88 -1.54
C ARG A 40 5.57 -27.23 -1.75
N VAL A 41 6.30 -28.27 -2.15
CA VAL A 41 5.76 -29.63 -2.31
C VAL A 41 5.29 -30.18 -0.96
N PHE A 42 6.06 -29.99 0.12
CA PHE A 42 5.71 -30.51 1.44
C PHE A 42 4.64 -29.67 2.17
N LEU A 43 4.68 -28.35 2.05
CA LEU A 43 3.73 -27.44 2.68
C LEU A 43 2.41 -27.33 1.93
N GLY A 44 2.38 -27.73 0.64
CA GLY A 44 1.18 -27.64 -0.21
C GLY A 44 0.76 -26.20 -0.53
N SER A 45 1.64 -25.20 -0.30
CA SER A 45 1.39 -23.78 -0.52
C SER A 45 1.50 -23.38 -1.99
N VAL A 46 0.72 -24.07 -2.85
CA VAL A 46 0.69 -23.87 -4.29
C VAL A 46 -0.42 -22.88 -4.65
N MET A 47 -0.11 -21.98 -5.59
CA MET A 47 -1.12 -21.08 -6.16
C MET A 47 -2.09 -21.89 -7.04
N ALA A 48 -3.39 -21.71 -6.84
CA ALA A 48 -4.38 -22.34 -7.71
C ALA A 48 -4.36 -21.73 -9.12
N SER A 49 -4.76 -22.51 -10.12
CA SER A 49 -4.59 -22.17 -11.53
C SER A 49 -5.39 -20.94 -11.95
N LEU A 50 -6.56 -20.71 -11.32
CA LEU A 50 -7.39 -19.54 -11.58
C LEU A 50 -6.69 -18.25 -11.12
N GLU A 51 -6.09 -18.26 -9.94
CA GLU A 51 -5.31 -17.16 -9.37
C GLU A 51 -4.10 -16.87 -10.25
N GLY A 52 -3.43 -17.91 -10.77
CA GLY A 52 -2.38 -17.76 -11.76
C GLY A 52 -2.85 -17.02 -13.02
N TRP A 53 -4.02 -17.40 -13.55
CA TRP A 53 -4.63 -16.75 -14.71
C TRP A 53 -5.02 -15.30 -14.43
N LEU A 54 -5.71 -15.02 -13.33
CA LEU A 54 -6.07 -13.65 -12.90
C LEU A 54 -4.82 -12.77 -12.72
N GLY A 55 -3.77 -13.33 -12.11
CA GLY A 55 -2.49 -12.66 -11.93
C GLY A 55 -1.86 -12.24 -13.26
N MET A 56 -1.84 -13.12 -14.27
CA MET A 56 -1.31 -12.80 -15.60
C MET A 56 -2.04 -11.63 -16.27
N TRP A 57 -3.36 -11.53 -16.08
CA TRP A 57 -4.15 -10.45 -16.64
C TRP A 57 -3.92 -9.15 -15.89
N SER A 58 -3.88 -9.22 -14.56
CA SER A 58 -3.66 -8.06 -13.71
C SER A 58 -2.31 -7.39 -13.98
N VAL A 59 -1.24 -8.16 -14.18
CA VAL A 59 0.11 -7.61 -14.41
C VAL A 59 0.16 -6.75 -15.68
N ARG A 60 -0.63 -7.05 -16.71
CA ARG A 60 -0.66 -6.27 -17.97
C ARG A 60 -1.11 -4.82 -17.78
N THR A 61 -1.90 -4.54 -16.74
CA THR A 61 -2.38 -3.20 -16.42
C THR A 61 -1.71 -2.60 -15.20
N LEU A 62 -0.71 -3.28 -14.62
CA LEU A 62 -0.09 -2.91 -13.35
C LEU A 62 0.50 -1.50 -13.38
N GLU A 63 1.30 -1.19 -14.39
CA GLU A 63 1.93 0.12 -14.55
C GLU A 63 0.90 1.26 -14.58
N LEU A 64 -0.09 1.16 -15.47
CA LEU A 64 -1.16 2.14 -15.61
C LEU A 64 -1.95 2.33 -14.30
N ARG A 65 -2.25 1.23 -13.59
CA ARG A 65 -2.94 1.28 -12.30
C ARG A 65 -2.08 1.95 -11.23
N MET A 66 -0.81 1.59 -11.13
CA MET A 66 0.12 2.16 -10.16
C MET A 66 0.30 3.67 -10.36
N GLU A 67 0.51 4.12 -11.59
CA GLU A 67 0.63 5.54 -11.92
C GLU A 67 -0.65 6.32 -11.61
N ARG A 68 -1.82 5.76 -11.97
CA ARG A 68 -3.10 6.40 -11.71
C ARG A 68 -3.36 6.51 -10.21
N GLN A 69 -3.10 5.46 -9.44
CA GLN A 69 -3.25 5.47 -7.98
C GLN A 69 -2.28 6.45 -7.32
N ALA A 70 -1.02 6.49 -7.75
CA ALA A 70 -0.02 7.46 -7.29
C ALA A 70 -0.46 8.90 -7.53
N ARG A 71 -0.95 9.21 -8.73
CA ARG A 71 -1.44 10.54 -9.11
C ARG A 71 -2.69 10.95 -8.31
N SER A 72 -3.66 10.04 -8.19
CA SER A 72 -4.89 10.29 -7.41
C SER A 72 -4.58 10.53 -5.93
N ALA A 73 -3.74 9.69 -5.32
CA ALA A 73 -3.32 9.87 -3.92
C ALA A 73 -2.57 11.19 -3.74
N GLY A 74 -1.61 11.50 -4.61
CA GLY A 74 -0.88 12.78 -4.58
C GLY A 74 -1.82 13.99 -4.66
N SER A 75 -2.82 13.95 -5.56
CA SER A 75 -3.82 15.01 -5.67
C SER A 75 -4.67 15.15 -4.40
N LEU A 76 -5.11 14.05 -3.79
CA LEU A 76 -5.86 14.07 -2.53
C LEU A 76 -5.02 14.66 -1.40
N ILE A 77 -3.76 14.24 -1.28
CA ILE A 77 -2.86 14.68 -0.22
C ILE A 77 -2.54 16.17 -0.34
N ASN A 78 -2.36 16.68 -1.55
CA ASN A 78 -2.14 18.12 -1.77
C ASN A 78 -3.37 18.97 -1.43
N ARG A 79 -4.57 18.38 -1.41
CA ARG A 79 -5.83 19.06 -1.05
C ARG A 79 -6.19 18.95 0.43
N LEU A 80 -5.63 17.97 1.13
CA LEU A 80 -5.89 17.76 2.55
C LEU A 80 -4.96 18.63 3.41
N PRO A 81 -5.44 19.18 4.52
CA PRO A 81 -4.57 19.87 5.45
C PRO A 81 -3.55 18.90 6.02
N THR A 82 -2.27 19.17 5.78
CA THR A 82 -1.19 18.23 6.09
C THR A 82 -0.87 18.21 7.59
N SER A 83 -1.26 19.27 8.31
CA SER A 83 -1.11 19.39 9.76
C SER A 83 -2.34 20.00 10.43
N ALA A 84 -2.55 19.65 11.71
CA ALA A 84 -3.60 20.19 12.57
C ALA A 84 -3.62 21.72 12.73
N LYS A 85 -2.57 22.44 12.28
CA LYS A 85 -2.43 23.90 12.39
C LYS A 85 -3.08 24.66 11.25
N GLU A 86 -3.50 23.97 10.19
CA GLU A 86 -4.18 24.59 9.06
C GLU A 86 -5.66 24.83 9.42
N PRO A 87 -6.13 26.09 9.39
CA PRO A 87 -7.50 26.42 9.79
C PRO A 87 -8.52 25.87 8.79
N GLY A 88 -9.62 25.31 9.31
CA GLY A 88 -10.75 24.82 8.51
C GLY A 88 -11.39 23.55 9.09
N PRO A 89 -12.58 23.18 8.60
CA PRO A 89 -13.37 22.07 9.15
C PRO A 89 -12.63 20.72 9.07
N VAL A 90 -11.77 20.52 8.07
CA VAL A 90 -10.96 19.30 7.95
C VAL A 90 -9.76 19.33 8.92
N GLY A 91 -9.12 20.47 9.13
CA GLY A 91 -7.99 20.63 10.06
C GLY A 91 -8.40 20.53 11.53
N GLU A 92 -9.67 20.80 11.85
CA GLU A 92 -10.24 20.53 13.17
C GLU A 92 -10.30 19.03 13.49
N VAL A 93 -10.63 18.21 12.49
CA VAL A 93 -10.81 16.75 12.64
C VAL A 93 -9.49 15.99 12.43
N VAL A 94 -8.70 16.38 11.44
CA VAL A 94 -7.45 15.71 11.06
C VAL A 94 -6.28 16.27 11.88
N ALA A 95 -5.60 15.39 12.61
CA ALA A 95 -4.39 15.72 13.36
C ALA A 95 -3.15 15.77 12.44
N GLN A 96 -3.02 14.77 11.56
CA GLN A 96 -1.84 14.59 10.71
C GLN A 96 -2.17 13.73 9.49
N VAL A 97 -1.61 14.10 8.33
CA VAL A 97 -1.58 13.24 7.14
C VAL A 97 -0.21 12.57 7.04
N ARG A 98 -0.18 11.25 6.84
CA ARG A 98 1.05 10.48 6.64
C ARG A 98 1.07 9.92 5.23
N HIS A 99 2.10 10.29 4.49
CA HIS A 99 2.37 9.79 3.17
C HIS A 99 3.86 9.94 2.85
N ALA A 100 4.38 9.08 1.98
CA ALA A 100 5.78 9.10 1.57
C ALA A 100 6.22 10.46 1.01
N SER A 101 5.34 11.19 0.31
CA SER A 101 5.66 12.53 -0.24
C SER A 101 5.84 13.62 0.81
N LEU A 102 5.27 13.46 2.01
CA LEU A 102 5.25 14.48 3.07
C LEU A 102 6.45 14.36 4.01
N GLN A 103 7.29 13.32 3.85
CA GLN A 103 8.40 13.08 4.77
C GLN A 103 9.49 14.16 4.60
N PRO A 104 10.08 14.68 5.70
CA PRO A 104 11.12 15.70 5.58
C PRO A 104 12.33 15.26 4.74
N LYS A 105 12.73 13.98 4.86
CA LYS A 105 13.85 13.37 4.14
C LYS A 105 13.58 13.17 2.62
N THR A 106 12.35 13.42 2.19
CA THR A 106 11.92 13.28 0.80
C THR A 106 11.74 14.63 0.11
N LYS A 107 12.02 15.74 0.82
CA LYS A 107 11.99 17.10 0.27
C LYS A 107 13.29 17.37 -0.50
N GLY A 108 13.15 17.71 -1.78
CA GLY A 108 14.25 18.03 -2.70
C GLY A 108 14.38 17.06 -3.86
N GLU A 109 14.80 17.57 -5.01
CA GLU A 109 14.97 16.78 -6.25
C GLU A 109 16.02 15.68 -6.12
N SER A 110 17.02 15.87 -5.25
CA SER A 110 18.12 14.93 -5.02
C SER A 110 17.79 13.80 -4.02
N SER A 111 16.56 13.73 -3.49
CA SER A 111 16.19 12.72 -2.49
C SER A 111 16.35 11.29 -3.04
N TRP A 112 16.99 10.41 -2.24
CA TRP A 112 17.14 8.99 -2.55
C TRP A 112 15.79 8.31 -2.85
N LEU A 113 14.71 8.75 -2.20
CA LEU A 113 13.41 8.14 -2.39
C LEU A 113 12.88 8.40 -3.81
N ARG A 114 13.06 9.61 -4.34
CA ARG A 114 12.68 9.92 -5.73
C ARG A 114 13.49 9.10 -6.74
N LYS A 115 14.75 8.80 -6.44
CA LYS A 115 15.58 7.91 -7.27
C LYS A 115 15.07 6.47 -7.24
N GLN A 116 14.57 6.01 -6.08
CA GLN A 116 14.06 4.64 -5.91
C GLN A 116 12.64 4.44 -6.45
N ILE A 117 11.80 5.48 -6.44
CA ILE A 117 10.41 5.45 -6.96
C ILE A 117 10.17 6.63 -7.94
N PRO A 118 10.76 6.59 -9.14
CA PRO A 118 10.70 7.70 -10.09
C PRO A 118 9.29 8.00 -10.61
N ASN A 119 8.42 6.99 -10.66
CA ASN A 119 7.05 7.10 -11.21
C ASN A 119 6.02 7.57 -10.19
N GLY A 120 6.47 8.08 -9.03
CA GLY A 120 5.61 8.63 -8.00
C GLY A 120 5.47 7.77 -6.74
N TYR A 121 4.81 8.35 -5.74
CA TYR A 121 4.62 7.75 -4.43
C TYR A 121 3.46 6.74 -4.42
N SER A 122 3.40 5.89 -3.40
CA SER A 122 2.34 4.88 -3.28
C SER A 122 0.94 5.49 -3.26
N GLY A 123 -0.06 4.76 -3.78
CA GLY A 123 -1.47 5.14 -3.64
C GLY A 123 -2.03 5.11 -2.20
N ALA A 124 -1.27 4.60 -1.23
CA ALA A 124 -1.69 4.48 0.16
C ALA A 124 -1.19 5.65 1.02
N PHE A 125 -2.08 6.20 1.84
CA PHE A 125 -1.78 7.21 2.84
C PHE A 125 -2.61 6.95 4.12
N ALA A 126 -2.23 7.58 5.22
CA ALA A 126 -2.94 7.46 6.49
C ALA A 126 -3.32 8.82 7.05
N LEU A 127 -4.47 8.88 7.72
CA LEU A 127 -4.96 10.05 8.43
C LEU A 127 -4.98 9.75 9.92
N ALA A 128 -4.30 10.56 10.71
CA ALA A 128 -4.49 10.59 12.15
C ALA A 128 -5.64 11.55 12.45
N ILE A 129 -6.69 11.06 13.10
CA ILE A 129 -7.87 11.85 13.49
C ILE A 129 -7.73 12.22 14.97
N LYS A 130 -8.09 13.46 15.34
CA LYS A 130 -7.92 13.95 16.72
C LYS A 130 -8.83 13.24 17.73
N ASP A 131 -10.04 12.88 17.30
CA ASP A 131 -11.06 12.23 18.14
C ASP A 131 -11.30 10.78 17.69
N GLU A 132 -11.26 9.85 18.64
CA GLU A 132 -11.42 8.41 18.39
C GLU A 132 -12.83 8.05 17.86
N ARG A 133 -13.88 8.69 18.38
CA ARG A 133 -15.26 8.45 17.95
C ARG A 133 -15.44 8.91 16.51
N LEU A 134 -14.85 10.04 16.14
CA LEU A 134 -14.82 10.49 14.75
C LEU A 134 -14.01 9.54 13.86
N ALA A 135 -12.86 9.06 14.32
CA ALA A 135 -12.04 8.09 13.59
C ALA A 135 -12.81 6.80 13.26
N ARG A 136 -13.60 6.28 14.22
CA ARG A 136 -14.44 5.08 14.02
C ARG A 136 -15.62 5.32 13.09
N ARG A 137 -16.20 6.52 13.09
CA ARG A 137 -17.37 6.88 12.26
C ARG A 137 -17.01 7.32 10.85
N LEU A 138 -15.78 7.81 10.63
CA LEU A 138 -15.36 8.35 9.33
C LEU A 138 -15.54 7.36 8.18
N PRO A 139 -15.11 6.07 8.28
CA PRO A 139 -15.30 5.10 7.21
C PRO A 139 -16.76 4.94 6.74
N SER A 140 -17.74 5.04 7.65
CA SER A 140 -19.15 4.88 7.29
C SER A 140 -19.80 6.14 6.72
N ARG A 141 -19.08 7.27 6.71
CA ARG A 141 -19.57 8.55 6.17
C ARG A 141 -19.04 8.86 4.76
N LEU A 142 -18.08 8.09 4.27
CA LEU A 142 -17.52 8.26 2.93
C LEU A 142 -18.36 7.49 1.91
N HIS A 143 -18.75 8.16 0.83
CA HIS A 143 -19.54 7.56 -0.24
C HIS A 143 -18.68 6.89 -1.33
N LEU A 144 -17.42 7.31 -1.47
CA LEU A 144 -16.49 6.79 -2.48
C LEU A 144 -15.54 5.73 -1.93
N PHE A 145 -15.28 5.75 -0.62
CA PHE A 145 -14.38 4.80 0.02
C PHE A 145 -15.18 3.69 0.68
N HIS A 146 -14.93 2.46 0.28
CA HIS A 146 -15.53 1.29 0.92
C HIS A 146 -14.77 0.96 2.20
N HIS A 147 -15.51 0.61 3.26
CA HIS A 147 -14.91 0.17 4.51
C HIS A 147 -14.41 -1.28 4.35
N ALA A 148 -13.09 -1.46 4.24
CA ALA A 148 -12.47 -2.76 4.06
C ALA A 148 -11.08 -2.81 4.71
N THR A 149 -10.67 -4.02 5.11
CA THR A 149 -9.34 -4.28 5.68
C THR A 149 -8.27 -4.54 4.62
N ASN A 150 -8.66 -4.79 3.36
CA ASN A 150 -7.74 -4.98 2.24
C ASN A 150 -7.32 -3.64 1.60
N ARG A 151 -6.30 -3.66 0.72
CA ARG A 151 -5.73 -2.49 0.04
C ARG A 151 -5.14 -2.87 -1.32
N GLY A 152 -5.00 -1.88 -2.21
CA GLY A 152 -4.28 -2.02 -3.48
C GLY A 152 -5.13 -2.41 -4.68
N GLY A 153 -6.45 -2.58 -4.47
CA GLY A 153 -7.44 -2.74 -5.53
C GLY A 153 -7.65 -1.47 -6.36
N VAL A 154 -8.46 -1.56 -7.41
CA VAL A 154 -8.92 -0.41 -8.19
C VAL A 154 -9.93 0.44 -7.41
N GLU A 155 -10.60 -0.14 -6.42
CA GLU A 155 -11.52 0.56 -5.55
C GLU A 155 -10.78 1.41 -4.50
N SER A 156 -11.39 2.53 -4.12
CA SER A 156 -10.94 3.30 -2.97
C SER A 156 -11.41 2.62 -1.69
N LEU A 157 -10.46 2.24 -0.84
CA LEU A 157 -10.72 1.51 0.41
C LEU A 157 -10.23 2.34 1.60
N ILE A 158 -11.00 2.32 2.68
CA ILE A 158 -10.63 2.87 3.97
C ILE A 158 -10.79 1.80 5.04
N GLY A 159 -9.85 1.73 5.97
CA GLY A 159 -9.93 0.86 7.14
C GLY A 159 -9.55 1.63 8.38
N SER A 160 -10.23 1.35 9.49
CA SER A 160 -9.81 1.86 10.79
C SER A 160 -8.81 0.91 11.41
N GLU A 161 -7.55 1.33 11.55
CA GLU A 161 -6.59 0.61 12.38
C GLU A 161 -6.71 1.13 13.81
N HIS A 162 -7.38 0.35 14.66
CA HIS A 162 -7.42 0.59 16.09
C HIS A 162 -6.10 0.15 16.71
N ARG A 163 -5.24 1.08 17.12
CA ARG A 163 -3.93 0.72 17.69
C ARG A 163 -3.55 1.58 18.90
N SER A 164 -3.70 0.96 20.06
CA SER A 164 -2.81 1.03 21.23
C SER A 164 -1.31 0.82 20.89
N LEU A 165 -0.98 0.46 19.64
CA LEU A 165 0.38 0.23 19.13
C LEU A 165 1.06 1.48 18.52
N PHE A 166 0.38 2.63 18.44
CA PHE A 166 1.00 3.89 18.00
C PHE A 166 1.67 4.69 19.13
N ALA A 167 1.47 4.30 20.40
CA ALA A 167 2.08 4.96 21.57
C ALA A 167 3.62 4.81 21.66
N LYS A 168 4.26 4.10 20.72
CA LYS A 168 5.71 3.85 20.72
C LYS A 168 6.43 4.22 19.43
N GLY A 169 6.04 5.29 18.74
CA GLY A 169 6.92 5.99 17.77
C GLY A 169 7.57 5.14 16.65
N LYS A 170 7.11 3.91 16.39
CA LYS A 170 7.69 3.04 15.37
C LYS A 170 6.95 3.28 14.06
N CYS A 171 7.63 4.06 13.23
CA CYS A 171 7.38 4.20 11.80
C CYS A 171 7.35 2.79 11.18
N TRP A 172 6.30 2.47 10.43
CA TRP A 172 6.33 1.38 9.47
C TRP A 172 6.12 1.95 8.08
N SER A 173 6.99 1.49 7.18
CA SER A 173 7.18 1.83 5.78
C SER A 173 5.94 1.73 4.92
#